data_AF-A0A426TZ88-F1
#
_entry.id   AF-A0A426TZ88-F1
#
_cell.length_a   1.000
_cell.length_b   1.000
_cell.length_c   1.000
_cell.angle_alpha   90.00
_cell.angle_beta   90.00
_cell.angle_gamma   90.00
#
_symmetry.space_group_name_H-M   'P 1'
#
loop_
_entity.id
_entity.type
_entity.pdbx_description
1 polymer ?
#
loop_
_entity_poly.entity_id
_entity_poly.type
_entity_poly.pdbx_seq_one_letter_code
_entity_poly.pdbx_strand_id
1 'polypeptide(L)'
;MAKKANKPTQPNPALRLSTLGPHVNQLATSDAADNERFAHELNRLTVGLKPVSFLPILVNTLAALPKAQQQPLTKPVVAWLAAQGLIQPLQELEAKQTFVGPSRTLARHWLAAGEVSLAPIEVVQPQDLFIRGYKFGSPSQASVALFWYKDERRRNVHLLNCLLDYEPPWEGSLKDISYHTFRDVEAATQRLVAAWGEFLAGGKELDLAHTMYHIWGALHQSRAQAIRLPADFIKVRAQLVPALCAFPPHPDMPALNADELETMAHQGRSPEQINAHEREYGYQTRLPDGSIVRIGSLDD
;
A
#
# COMPACT_ATOMS: atom_id res chain seq x y z
N MET A 1 -2.30 -33.31 -56.45
CA MET A 1 -2.15 -32.07 -55.67
C MET A 1 -2.75 -32.28 -54.29
N ALA A 2 -1.93 -32.47 -53.26
CA ALA A 2 -2.39 -32.68 -51.89
C ALA A 2 -2.73 -31.33 -51.24
N LYS A 3 -3.98 -31.16 -50.79
CA LYS A 3 -4.42 -29.98 -50.02
C LYS A 3 -3.67 -29.95 -48.69
N LYS A 4 -2.86 -28.91 -48.47
CA LYS A 4 -2.27 -28.61 -47.15
C LYS A 4 -3.42 -28.35 -46.17
N ALA A 5 -3.58 -29.23 -45.18
CA ALA A 5 -4.51 -29.03 -44.10
C ALA A 5 -4.13 -27.76 -43.31
N ASN A 6 -5.10 -26.85 -43.18
CA ASN A 6 -4.98 -25.63 -42.40
C ASN A 6 -4.80 -26.03 -40.93
N LYS A 7 -3.62 -25.79 -40.34
CA LYS A 7 -3.42 -26.02 -38.90
C LYS A 7 -4.31 -25.03 -38.15
N PRO A 8 -5.16 -25.48 -37.21
CA PRO A 8 -5.96 -24.58 -36.40
C PRO A 8 -5.01 -23.64 -35.65
N THR A 9 -5.19 -22.34 -35.89
CA THR A 9 -4.41 -21.28 -35.27
C THR A 9 -4.71 -21.32 -33.78
N GLN A 10 -3.73 -21.72 -32.95
CA GLN A 10 -3.91 -21.68 -31.50
C GLN A 10 -4.18 -20.23 -31.07
N PRO A 11 -5.17 -19.98 -30.20
CA PRO A 11 -5.49 -18.63 -29.77
C PRO A 11 -4.29 -17.99 -29.05
N ASN A 12 -4.13 -16.69 -29.25
CA ASN A 12 -3.05 -15.88 -28.69
C ASN A 12 -2.88 -16.16 -27.18
N PRO A 13 -1.67 -16.50 -26.69
CA PRO A 13 -1.41 -16.75 -25.27
C PRO A 13 -1.89 -15.65 -24.33
N ALA A 14 -1.83 -14.38 -24.76
CA ALA A 14 -2.32 -13.24 -23.97
C ALA A 14 -3.85 -13.29 -23.78
N LEU A 15 -4.60 -13.60 -24.84
CA LEU A 15 -6.05 -13.75 -24.75
C LEU A 15 -6.44 -14.92 -23.85
N ARG A 16 -5.70 -16.02 -23.89
CA ARG A 16 -5.93 -17.19 -23.01
C ARG A 16 -5.68 -16.88 -21.55
N LEU A 17 -4.63 -16.11 -21.23
CA LEU A 17 -4.36 -15.68 -19.87
C LEU A 17 -5.46 -14.75 -19.34
N SER A 18 -5.96 -13.82 -20.18
CA SER A 18 -7.05 -12.92 -19.77
C SER A 18 -8.39 -13.62 -19.51
N THR A 19 -8.65 -14.74 -20.18
CA THR A 19 -9.91 -15.49 -20.02
C THR A 19 -9.82 -16.62 -19.01
N LEU A 20 -8.62 -16.98 -18.55
CA LEU A 20 -8.40 -18.08 -17.62
C LEU A 20 -9.17 -17.91 -16.30
N GLY A 21 -9.07 -16.74 -15.66
CA GLY A 21 -9.75 -16.48 -14.39
C GLY A 21 -11.28 -16.64 -14.48
N PRO A 22 -11.97 -15.96 -15.42
CA PRO A 22 -13.39 -16.15 -15.63
C PRO A 22 -13.81 -17.61 -15.88
N HIS A 23 -13.05 -18.36 -16.68
CA HIS A 23 -13.36 -19.77 -16.96
C HIS A 23 -13.15 -20.67 -15.75
N VAL A 24 -12.06 -20.49 -15.01
CA VAL A 24 -11.78 -21.23 -13.77
C VAL A 24 -12.89 -20.99 -12.75
N ASN A 25 -13.34 -19.73 -12.60
CA ASN A 25 -14.45 -19.38 -11.71
C ASN A 25 -15.75 -20.10 -12.13
N GLN A 26 -16.08 -20.06 -13.42
CA GLN A 26 -17.27 -20.75 -13.94
C GLN A 26 -17.22 -22.27 -13.70
N LEU A 27 -16.07 -22.90 -13.98
CA LEU A 27 -15.85 -24.33 -13.75
C LEU A 27 -16.02 -24.69 -12.27
N ALA A 28 -15.46 -23.87 -11.38
CA ALA A 28 -15.51 -24.05 -9.93
C ALA A 28 -16.92 -23.89 -9.35
N THR A 29 -17.77 -23.08 -9.97
CA THR A 29 -19.16 -22.83 -9.52
C THR A 29 -20.21 -23.76 -10.12
N SER A 30 -19.84 -24.62 -11.07
CA SER A 30 -20.80 -25.55 -11.67
C SER A 30 -21.02 -26.77 -10.78
N ASP A 31 -22.28 -27.17 -10.55
CA ASP A 31 -22.67 -28.36 -9.76
C ASP A 31 -22.12 -29.70 -10.31
N ALA A 32 -21.43 -29.68 -11.45
CA ALA A 32 -20.91 -30.85 -12.16
C ALA A 32 -19.38 -30.95 -12.09
N ALA A 33 -18.78 -30.69 -10.92
CA ALA A 33 -17.36 -30.91 -10.69
C ALA A 33 -17.07 -32.42 -10.54
N ASP A 34 -17.22 -33.16 -11.63
CA ASP A 34 -16.46 -34.39 -11.81
C ASP A 34 -14.97 -34.02 -11.86
N ASN A 35 -14.17 -34.66 -11.01
CA ASN A 35 -12.74 -34.40 -10.86
C ASN A 35 -12.01 -34.55 -12.20
N GLU A 36 -12.44 -35.50 -13.04
CA GLU A 36 -11.85 -35.74 -14.35
C GLU A 36 -12.16 -34.61 -15.33
N ARG A 37 -13.42 -34.13 -15.34
CA ARG A 37 -13.84 -33.01 -16.18
C ARG A 37 -13.12 -31.72 -15.81
N PHE A 38 -12.97 -31.46 -14.51
CA PHE A 38 -12.27 -30.28 -14.02
C PHE A 38 -10.78 -30.30 -14.42
N ALA A 39 -10.09 -31.43 -14.23
CA ALA A 39 -8.70 -31.60 -14.63
C ALA A 39 -8.51 -31.47 -16.16
N HIS A 40 -9.41 -32.05 -16.95
CA HIS A 40 -9.39 -31.94 -18.41
C HIS A 40 -9.53 -30.49 -18.87
N GLU A 41 -10.44 -29.72 -18.27
CA GLU A 41 -10.62 -28.31 -18.59
C GLU A 41 -9.42 -27.46 -18.16
N LEU A 42 -8.83 -27.72 -16.99
CA LEU A 42 -7.59 -27.05 -16.59
C LEU A 42 -6.44 -27.32 -17.57
N ASN A 43 -6.29 -28.55 -18.06
CA ASN A 43 -5.30 -28.88 -19.10
C ASN A 43 -5.58 -28.12 -20.39
N ARG A 44 -6.83 -28.09 -20.86
CA ARG A 44 -7.22 -27.36 -22.07
C ARG A 44 -6.94 -25.86 -21.93
N LEU A 45 -7.19 -25.27 -20.77
CA LEU A 45 -6.98 -23.86 -20.52
C LEU A 45 -5.50 -23.50 -20.38
N THR A 46 -4.67 -24.39 -19.81
CA THR A 46 -3.26 -24.11 -19.50
C THR A 46 -2.26 -24.65 -20.52
N VAL A 47 -2.66 -25.49 -21.47
CA VAL A 47 -1.74 -26.10 -22.46
C VAL A 47 -0.90 -25.05 -23.19
N GLY A 48 0.42 -25.18 -23.16
CA GLY A 48 1.36 -24.25 -23.80
C GLY A 48 1.62 -22.95 -23.05
N LEU A 49 1.02 -22.73 -21.86
CA LEU A 49 1.32 -21.60 -20.99
C LEU A 49 2.44 -21.96 -20.00
N LYS A 50 3.28 -20.98 -19.66
CA LYS A 50 4.31 -21.15 -18.63
C LYS A 50 3.67 -21.15 -17.24
N PRO A 51 4.09 -22.02 -16.29
CA PRO A 51 3.56 -22.07 -14.93
C PRO A 51 3.54 -20.72 -14.21
N VAL A 52 4.63 -19.94 -14.33
CA VAL A 52 4.74 -18.58 -13.77
C VAL A 52 3.65 -17.62 -14.24
N SER A 53 3.07 -17.85 -15.42
CA SER A 53 2.04 -16.97 -16.00
C SER A 53 0.63 -17.35 -15.56
N PHE A 54 0.32 -18.65 -15.41
CA PHE A 54 -1.05 -19.09 -15.15
C PHE A 54 -1.32 -19.51 -13.70
N LEU A 55 -0.33 -20.04 -12.96
CA LEU A 55 -0.52 -20.47 -11.58
C LEU A 55 -0.97 -19.32 -10.66
N PRO A 56 -0.42 -18.09 -10.77
CA PRO A 56 -0.94 -16.94 -10.02
C PRO A 56 -2.42 -16.67 -10.29
N ILE A 57 -2.85 -16.76 -11.55
CA ILE A 57 -4.24 -16.52 -11.94
C ILE A 57 -5.15 -17.60 -11.36
N LEU A 58 -4.74 -18.87 -11.48
CA LEU A 58 -5.48 -20.02 -10.94
C LEU A 58 -5.67 -19.90 -9.42
N VAL A 59 -4.58 -19.71 -8.67
CA VAL A 59 -4.62 -19.61 -7.21
C VAL A 59 -5.46 -18.41 -6.77
N ASN A 60 -5.24 -17.23 -7.36
CA ASN A 60 -5.98 -16.03 -6.97
C ASN A 60 -7.48 -16.15 -7.27
N THR A 61 -7.84 -16.76 -8.40
CA THR A 61 -9.23 -16.99 -8.78
C THR A 61 -9.92 -17.93 -7.78
N LEU A 62 -9.29 -19.05 -7.46
CA LEU A 62 -9.86 -20.03 -6.54
C LEU A 62 -9.87 -19.53 -5.09
N ALA A 63 -8.89 -18.73 -4.69
CA ALA A 63 -8.86 -18.11 -3.36
C ALA A 63 -9.96 -17.07 -3.13
N ALA A 64 -10.52 -16.49 -4.21
CA ALA A 64 -11.63 -15.54 -4.13
C ALA A 64 -13.00 -16.21 -3.95
N LEU A 65 -13.09 -17.53 -4.14
CA LEU A 65 -14.34 -18.28 -3.95
C LEU A 65 -14.71 -18.39 -2.46
N PRO A 66 -16.00 -18.55 -2.10
CA PRO A 66 -16.39 -18.93 -0.74
C PRO A 66 -15.72 -20.25 -0.30
N LYS A 67 -15.35 -20.37 0.99
CA LYS A 67 -14.67 -21.57 1.52
C LYS A 67 -15.41 -22.89 1.21
N ALA A 68 -16.74 -22.87 1.22
CA ALA A 68 -17.57 -24.02 0.88
C ALA A 68 -17.37 -24.54 -0.55
N GLN A 69 -17.00 -23.65 -1.48
CA GLN A 69 -16.68 -23.99 -2.87
C GLN A 69 -15.20 -24.33 -3.06
N GLN A 70 -14.30 -23.80 -2.21
CA GLN A 70 -12.88 -24.11 -2.26
C GLN A 70 -12.57 -25.55 -1.82
N GLN A 71 -13.18 -26.01 -0.72
CA GLN A 71 -12.87 -27.32 -0.12
C GLN A 71 -13.02 -28.51 -1.08
N PRO A 72 -14.12 -28.63 -1.85
CA PRO A 72 -14.27 -29.72 -2.81
C PRO A 72 -13.19 -29.73 -3.89
N LEU A 73 -12.65 -28.56 -4.25
CA LEU A 73 -11.66 -28.38 -5.31
C LEU A 73 -10.23 -28.67 -4.86
N THR A 74 -9.94 -28.73 -3.55
CA THR A 74 -8.60 -28.97 -3.04
C THR A 74 -8.01 -30.28 -3.58
N LYS A 75 -8.69 -31.42 -3.38
CA LYS A 75 -8.17 -32.73 -3.77
C LYS A 75 -7.98 -32.85 -5.30
N PRO A 76 -8.94 -32.44 -6.14
CA PRO A 76 -8.79 -32.48 -7.60
C PRO A 76 -7.65 -31.58 -8.10
N VAL A 77 -7.53 -30.35 -7.57
CA VAL A 77 -6.46 -29.43 -7.96
C VAL A 77 -5.09 -29.98 -7.56
N VAL A 78 -4.93 -30.51 -6.35
CA VAL A 78 -3.66 -31.09 -5.89
C VAL A 78 -3.25 -32.29 -6.74
N ALA A 79 -4.19 -33.20 -7.02
CA ALA A 79 -3.93 -34.34 -7.91
C ALA A 79 -3.52 -33.90 -9.31
N TRP A 80 -4.19 -32.88 -9.86
CA TRP A 80 -3.84 -32.28 -11.14
C TRP A 80 -2.46 -31.62 -11.13
N LEU A 81 -2.13 -30.84 -10.10
CA LEU A 81 -0.81 -30.21 -9.94
C LEU A 81 0.31 -31.25 -9.91
N ALA A 82 0.11 -32.35 -9.17
CA ALA A 82 1.07 -33.45 -9.11
C ALA A 82 1.23 -34.14 -10.48
N ALA A 83 0.12 -34.49 -11.13
CA ALA A 83 0.14 -35.16 -12.44
C ALA A 83 0.81 -34.33 -13.55
N GLN A 84 0.75 -33.00 -13.45
CA GLN A 84 1.36 -32.08 -14.42
C GLN A 84 2.78 -31.60 -14.02
N GLY A 85 3.33 -32.08 -12.89
CA GLY A 85 4.65 -31.63 -12.41
C GLY A 85 4.68 -30.16 -11.98
N LEU A 86 3.54 -29.62 -11.53
CA LEU A 86 3.38 -28.19 -11.18
C LEU A 86 3.60 -27.88 -9.69
N ILE A 87 3.85 -28.90 -8.86
CA ILE A 87 4.13 -28.73 -7.42
C ILE A 87 5.40 -27.89 -7.20
N GLN A 88 6.50 -28.23 -7.87
CA GLN A 88 7.74 -27.46 -7.76
C GLN A 88 7.58 -26.01 -8.28
N PRO A 89 7.00 -25.76 -9.48
CA PRO A 89 6.70 -24.40 -9.90
C PRO A 89 5.82 -23.60 -8.91
N LEU A 90 4.83 -24.23 -8.28
CA LEU A 90 4.01 -23.58 -7.26
C LEU A 90 4.83 -23.22 -6.00
N GLN A 91 5.72 -24.12 -5.57
CA GLN A 91 6.63 -23.89 -4.45
C GLN A 91 7.58 -22.73 -4.74
N GLU A 92 8.18 -22.68 -5.93
CA GLU A 92 9.05 -21.58 -6.35
C GLU A 92 8.31 -20.23 -6.37
N LEU A 93 7.04 -20.21 -6.77
CA LEU A 93 6.21 -19.00 -6.74
C LEU A 93 5.87 -18.57 -5.30
N GLU A 94 5.63 -19.52 -4.38
CA GLU A 94 5.41 -19.22 -2.97
C GLU A 94 6.67 -18.67 -2.30
N ALA A 95 7.83 -19.29 -2.56
CA ALA A 95 9.13 -18.83 -2.06
C ALA A 95 9.49 -17.41 -2.55
N LYS A 96 9.07 -17.05 -3.77
CA LYS A 96 9.20 -15.70 -4.34
C LYS A 96 8.14 -14.71 -3.84
N GLN A 97 7.32 -15.09 -2.85
CA GLN A 97 6.23 -14.27 -2.30
C GLN A 97 5.23 -13.79 -3.39
N THR A 98 4.98 -14.63 -4.40
CA THR A 98 4.06 -14.31 -5.50
C THR A 98 2.60 -14.27 -5.04
N PHE A 99 2.28 -14.88 -3.90
CA PHE A 99 0.94 -14.95 -3.30
C PHE A 99 0.88 -14.17 -1.98
N VAL A 100 -0.26 -13.55 -1.66
CA VAL A 100 -0.52 -12.87 -0.37
C VAL A 100 -1.88 -13.27 0.20
N GLY A 101 -2.10 -13.01 1.49
CA GLY A 101 -3.38 -13.20 2.16
C GLY A 101 -4.03 -14.57 1.85
N PRO A 102 -5.32 -14.62 1.49
CA PRO A 102 -6.03 -15.88 1.19
C PRO A 102 -5.37 -16.74 0.10
N SER A 103 -4.75 -16.10 -0.90
CA SER A 103 -4.09 -16.82 -2.00
C SER A 103 -2.82 -17.54 -1.53
N ARG A 104 -2.06 -16.93 -0.61
CA ARG A 104 -0.90 -17.59 0.00
C ARG A 104 -1.32 -18.78 0.85
N THR A 105 -2.37 -18.61 1.65
CA THR A 105 -2.94 -19.70 2.45
C THR A 105 -3.38 -20.88 1.57
N LEU A 106 -4.09 -20.61 0.47
CA LEU A 106 -4.54 -21.65 -0.45
C LEU A 106 -3.38 -22.37 -1.15
N ALA A 107 -2.41 -21.62 -1.70
CA ALA A 107 -1.24 -22.21 -2.34
C ALA A 107 -0.45 -23.13 -1.39
N ARG A 108 -0.25 -22.68 -0.15
CA ARG A 108 0.43 -23.46 0.89
C ARG A 108 -0.36 -24.67 1.33
N HIS A 109 -1.69 -24.57 1.38
CA HIS A 109 -2.56 -25.72 1.65
C HIS A 109 -2.40 -26.80 0.58
N TRP A 110 -2.35 -26.41 -0.71
CA TRP A 110 -2.10 -27.36 -1.80
C TRP A 110 -0.69 -27.94 -1.77
N LEU A 111 0.32 -27.13 -1.48
CA LEU A 111 1.71 -27.60 -1.33
C LEU A 111 1.84 -28.62 -0.17
N ALA A 112 1.22 -28.33 0.99
CA ALA A 112 1.20 -29.25 2.12
C ALA A 112 0.46 -30.56 1.79
N ALA A 113 -0.65 -30.49 1.05
CA ALA A 113 -1.35 -31.67 0.56
C ALA A 113 -0.55 -32.48 -0.47
N GLY A 114 0.41 -31.84 -1.15
CA GLY A 114 1.43 -32.48 -1.98
C GLY A 114 2.70 -32.88 -1.23
N GLU A 115 2.64 -33.00 0.11
CA GLU A 115 3.74 -33.42 0.99
C GLU A 115 4.98 -32.50 0.98
N VAL A 116 4.81 -31.24 0.55
CA VAL A 116 5.89 -30.24 0.61
C VAL A 116 5.97 -29.64 2.01
N SER A 117 7.12 -29.79 2.66
CA SER A 117 7.42 -29.10 3.91
C SER A 117 7.63 -27.60 3.65
N LEU A 118 6.92 -26.75 4.37
CA LEU A 118 6.98 -25.30 4.22
C LEU A 118 7.37 -24.64 5.55
N ALA A 119 8.32 -23.70 5.49
CA ALA A 119 8.61 -22.81 6.62
C ALA A 119 7.33 -22.04 7.03
N PRO A 120 7.12 -21.71 8.33
CA PRO A 120 5.93 -20.98 8.78
C PRO A 120 5.66 -19.71 7.98
N ILE A 121 4.38 -19.32 7.88
CA ILE A 121 4.02 -18.03 7.28
C ILE A 121 4.49 -16.94 8.26
N GLU A 122 5.47 -16.14 7.83
CA GLU A 122 5.78 -14.88 8.50
C GLU A 122 4.55 -13.98 8.40
N VAL A 123 3.93 -13.72 9.55
CA VAL A 123 2.79 -12.80 9.64
C VAL A 123 3.36 -11.39 9.66
N VAL A 124 3.23 -10.70 8.54
CA VAL A 124 3.66 -9.31 8.40
C VAL A 124 2.66 -8.44 9.15
N GLN A 125 3.09 -7.84 10.25
CA GLN A 125 2.33 -6.84 10.98
C GLN A 125 2.46 -5.48 10.29
N PRO A 126 1.50 -4.55 10.49
CA PRO A 126 1.59 -3.21 9.89
C PRO A 126 2.92 -2.51 10.17
N GLN A 127 3.47 -2.62 11.39
CA GLN A 127 4.76 -2.03 11.74
C GLN A 127 5.94 -2.61 10.95
N ASP A 128 5.83 -3.85 10.42
CA ASP A 128 6.88 -4.47 9.61
C ASP A 128 6.94 -3.87 8.19
N LEU A 129 5.94 -3.07 7.82
CA LEU A 129 5.92 -2.30 6.58
C LEU A 129 6.60 -0.94 6.71
N PHE A 130 6.84 -0.47 7.94
CA PHE A 130 7.60 0.76 8.17
C PHE A 130 9.04 0.57 7.68
N ILE A 131 9.52 1.56 6.93
CA ILE A 131 10.89 1.57 6.44
C ILE A 131 11.71 2.48 7.35
N ARG A 132 11.41 3.78 7.33
CA ARG A 132 12.11 4.83 8.09
C ARG A 132 11.23 6.07 8.23
N GLY A 133 11.57 6.92 9.19
CA GLY A 133 11.04 8.27 9.29
C GLY A 133 12.16 9.29 9.43
N TYR A 134 11.90 10.53 9.04
CA TYR A 134 12.83 11.63 9.23
C TYR A 134 12.09 12.86 9.75
N LYS A 135 12.74 13.64 10.61
CA LYS A 135 12.32 14.99 10.94
C LYS A 135 13.46 15.96 10.66
N PHE A 136 13.16 17.04 9.95
CA PHE A 136 14.10 18.12 9.66
C PHE A 136 13.37 19.45 9.75
N GLY A 137 14.06 20.51 10.17
CA GLY A 137 13.43 21.82 10.34
C GLY A 137 14.11 22.70 11.37
N SER A 138 13.45 23.81 11.65
CA SER A 138 13.81 24.83 12.63
C SER A 138 12.78 24.83 13.79
N PRO A 139 12.93 25.72 14.79
CA PRO A 139 11.89 25.97 15.79
C PRO A 139 10.58 26.52 15.21
N SER A 140 10.61 27.18 14.05
CA SER A 140 9.42 27.79 13.42
C SER A 140 8.67 26.81 12.51
N GLN A 141 9.38 25.98 11.75
CA GLN A 141 8.77 25.01 10.84
C GLN A 141 9.57 23.71 10.81
N ALA A 142 8.86 22.59 10.69
CA ALA A 142 9.50 21.29 10.50
C ALA A 142 8.77 20.46 9.47
N SER A 143 9.49 19.55 8.84
CA SER A 143 8.94 18.52 7.99
C SER A 143 9.17 17.15 8.63
N VAL A 144 8.18 16.27 8.50
CA VAL A 144 8.22 14.90 8.96
C VAL A 144 7.92 13.98 7.80
N ALA A 145 8.90 13.17 7.42
CA ALA A 145 8.77 12.18 6.35
C ALA A 145 8.56 10.79 6.94
N LEU A 146 7.63 10.03 6.35
CA LEU A 146 7.30 8.65 6.67
C LEU A 146 7.44 7.80 5.40
N PHE A 147 8.25 6.73 5.49
CA PHE A 147 8.46 5.76 4.43
C PHE A 147 7.89 4.40 4.85
N TRP A 148 7.11 3.79 3.98
CA TRP A 148 6.59 2.44 4.21
C TRP A 148 6.35 1.68 2.92
N TYR A 149 6.31 0.36 3.00
CA TYR A 149 5.92 -0.49 1.89
C TYR A 149 4.41 -0.48 1.68
N LYS A 150 3.99 -0.51 0.41
CA LYS A 150 2.57 -0.57 0.04
C LYS A 150 1.85 -1.80 0.59
N ASP A 151 2.51 -2.93 0.53
CA ASP A 151 1.93 -4.23 0.81
C ASP A 151 2.96 -5.19 1.45
N GLU A 152 2.46 -6.32 1.95
CA GLU A 152 3.25 -7.38 2.59
C GLU A 152 4.37 -7.94 1.70
N ARG A 153 4.29 -7.75 0.38
CA ARG A 153 5.34 -8.18 -0.56
C ARG A 153 6.49 -7.19 -0.61
N ARG A 154 6.40 -6.10 0.16
CA ARG A 154 7.39 -5.02 0.21
C ARG A 154 7.65 -4.43 -1.18
N ARG A 155 6.60 -4.38 -2.00
CA ARG A 155 6.65 -3.84 -3.36
C ARG A 155 6.21 -2.40 -3.35
N ASN A 156 7.02 -1.55 -3.94
CA ASN A 156 6.82 -0.10 -3.96
C ASN A 156 6.89 0.51 -2.55
N VAL A 157 7.47 1.70 -2.52
CA VAL A 157 7.64 2.50 -1.32
C VAL A 157 6.73 3.71 -1.42
N HIS A 158 5.97 3.95 -0.37
CA HIS A 158 5.22 5.17 -0.18
C HIS A 158 6.04 6.15 0.65
N LEU A 159 5.98 7.41 0.26
CA LEU A 159 6.51 8.54 1.00
C LEU A 159 5.36 9.49 1.30
N LEU A 160 5.15 9.78 2.57
CA LEU A 160 4.38 10.91 3.05
C LEU A 160 5.34 11.90 3.69
N ASN A 161 5.38 13.14 3.22
CA ASN A 161 6.08 14.22 3.90
C ASN A 161 5.05 15.26 4.37
N CYS A 162 5.01 15.49 5.67
CA CYS A 162 4.14 16.46 6.32
C CYS A 162 4.93 17.72 6.65
N LEU A 163 4.45 18.90 6.24
CA LEU A 163 4.98 20.19 6.68
C LEU A 163 4.18 20.67 7.89
N LEU A 164 4.87 20.91 9.00
CA LEU A 164 4.35 21.41 10.26
C LEU A 164 4.85 22.84 10.44
N ASP A 165 3.95 23.72 10.89
CA ASP A 165 4.29 25.10 11.19
C ASP A 165 3.95 25.40 12.65
N TYR A 166 4.95 25.83 13.41
CA TYR A 166 4.84 26.10 14.84
C TYR A 166 4.51 27.56 15.14
N GLU A 167 4.53 28.43 14.13
CA GLU A 167 4.18 29.84 14.29
C GLU A 167 2.66 30.04 14.30
N PRO A 168 2.14 31.09 14.93
CA PRO A 168 0.72 31.43 14.85
C PRO A 168 0.30 31.70 13.39
N PRO A 169 -0.91 31.28 12.97
CA PRO A 169 -1.95 30.60 13.75
C PRO A 169 -1.84 29.07 13.73
N TRP A 170 -0.75 28.51 13.17
CA TRP A 170 -0.62 27.08 12.95
C TRP A 170 -0.35 26.31 14.24
N GLU A 171 0.46 26.83 15.17
CA GLU A 171 0.66 26.25 16.51
C GLU A 171 1.03 24.74 16.48
N GLY A 172 1.81 24.34 15.47
CA GLY A 172 2.23 22.96 15.22
C GLY A 172 1.31 22.16 14.31
N SER A 173 0.29 22.78 13.74
CA SER A 173 -0.67 22.17 12.82
C SER A 173 -0.03 21.74 11.51
N LEU A 174 -0.70 20.80 10.83
CA LEU A 174 -0.34 20.36 9.49
C LEU A 174 -0.63 21.47 8.47
N LYS A 175 0.44 22.04 7.90
CA LYS A 175 0.38 23.12 6.91
C LYS A 175 0.22 22.60 5.48
N ASP A 176 0.99 21.57 5.13
CA ASP A 176 0.96 20.97 3.80
C ASP A 176 1.41 19.50 3.84
N ILE A 177 1.17 18.75 2.77
CA ILE A 177 1.74 17.42 2.57
C ILE A 177 2.26 17.22 1.15
N SER A 178 3.17 16.27 0.99
CA SER A 178 3.43 15.63 -0.30
C SER A 178 3.38 14.11 -0.15
N TYR A 179 2.76 13.47 -1.14
CA TYR A 179 2.64 12.01 -1.19
C TYR A 179 3.18 11.47 -2.52
N HIS A 180 4.08 10.51 -2.43
CA HIS A 180 4.73 9.91 -3.58
C HIS A 180 4.80 8.39 -3.47
N THR A 181 4.87 7.73 -4.62
CA THR A 181 5.04 6.28 -4.72
C THR A 181 6.24 5.98 -5.59
N PHE A 182 7.09 5.06 -5.14
CA PHE A 182 8.35 4.68 -5.79
C PHE A 182 8.42 3.18 -5.96
N ARG A 183 9.23 2.69 -6.90
CA ARG A 183 9.39 1.24 -7.12
C ARG A 183 10.18 0.56 -6.00
N ASP A 184 11.12 1.27 -5.41
CA ASP A 184 12.06 0.77 -4.39
C ASP A 184 12.46 1.89 -3.42
N VAL A 185 13.15 1.47 -2.35
CA VAL A 185 13.62 2.36 -1.27
C VAL A 185 14.67 3.34 -1.77
N GLU A 186 15.56 2.90 -2.66
CA GLU A 186 16.66 3.72 -3.16
C GLU A 186 16.13 4.95 -3.91
N ALA A 187 15.19 4.76 -4.83
CA ALA A 187 14.53 5.85 -5.54
C ALA A 187 13.78 6.80 -4.60
N ALA A 188 13.12 6.26 -3.56
CA ALA A 188 12.42 7.06 -2.56
C ALA A 188 13.40 7.94 -1.74
N THR A 189 14.52 7.36 -1.29
CA THR A 189 15.56 8.06 -0.55
C THR A 189 16.26 9.11 -1.42
N GLN A 190 16.59 8.79 -2.67
CA GLN A 190 17.18 9.75 -3.60
C GLN A 190 16.28 10.96 -3.82
N ARG A 191 14.94 10.76 -3.92
CA ARG A 191 14.00 11.88 -4.03
C ARG A 191 13.99 12.75 -2.77
N LEU A 192 14.05 12.16 -1.59
CA LEU A 192 14.14 12.90 -0.33
C LEU A 192 15.44 13.72 -0.28
N VAL A 193 16.59 13.10 -0.60
CA VAL A 193 17.90 13.75 -0.63
C VAL A 193 17.95 14.87 -1.67
N ALA A 194 17.36 14.69 -2.84
CA ALA A 194 17.31 15.74 -3.85
C ALA A 194 16.43 16.93 -3.42
N ALA A 195 15.35 16.68 -2.68
CA ALA A 195 14.44 17.73 -2.21
C ALA A 195 14.96 18.45 -0.95
N TRP A 196 15.70 17.76 -0.10
CA TRP A 196 16.02 18.22 1.26
C TRP A 196 17.48 18.03 1.65
N GLY A 197 18.39 17.70 0.73
CA GLY A 197 19.75 17.22 1.03
C GLY A 197 20.55 18.10 1.99
N GLU A 198 20.46 19.42 1.85
CA GLU A 198 21.09 20.37 2.77
C GLU A 198 20.45 20.35 4.18
N PHE A 199 19.13 20.17 4.25
CA PHE A 199 18.38 20.05 5.50
C PHE A 199 18.46 18.66 6.15
N LEU A 200 18.70 17.60 5.35
CA LEU A 200 18.88 16.24 5.84
C LEU A 200 20.19 16.08 6.60
N ALA A 201 21.23 16.87 6.30
CA ALA A 201 22.45 16.90 7.09
C ALA A 201 22.20 17.34 8.55
N GLY A 202 21.12 18.08 8.79
CA GLY A 202 20.60 18.42 10.14
C GLY A 202 19.35 17.62 10.54
N GLY A 203 18.91 16.67 9.71
CA GLY A 203 17.70 15.88 9.94
C GLY A 203 17.96 14.72 10.91
N LYS A 204 16.97 14.43 11.76
CA LYS A 204 16.99 13.29 12.68
C LYS A 204 16.20 12.13 12.08
N GLU A 205 16.83 10.97 11.93
CA GLU A 205 16.12 9.73 11.65
C GLU A 205 15.26 9.34 12.87
N LEU A 206 14.03 8.95 12.61
CA LEU A 206 13.04 8.58 13.61
C LEU A 206 12.62 7.13 13.41
N ASP A 207 12.36 6.44 14.52
CA ASP A 207 11.60 5.20 14.49
C ASP A 207 10.11 5.45 14.19
N LEU A 208 9.34 4.38 14.03
CA LEU A 208 7.92 4.46 13.74
C LEU A 208 7.15 5.23 14.82
N ALA A 209 7.40 4.93 16.10
CA ALA A 209 6.66 5.52 17.21
C ALA A 209 6.84 7.05 17.26
N HIS A 210 8.07 7.54 17.12
CA HIS A 210 8.37 8.97 17.09
C HIS A 210 7.88 9.66 15.81
N THR A 211 7.90 8.95 14.68
CA THR A 211 7.32 9.46 13.43
C THR A 211 5.81 9.68 13.59
N MET A 212 5.11 8.67 14.12
CA MET A 212 3.68 8.76 14.38
C MET A 212 3.35 9.78 15.46
N TYR A 213 4.19 9.96 16.49
CA TYR A 213 4.02 11.02 17.49
C TYR A 213 3.91 12.40 16.84
N HIS A 214 4.81 12.72 15.90
CA HIS A 214 4.78 14.02 15.25
C HIS A 214 3.62 14.18 14.26
N ILE A 215 3.31 13.14 13.48
CA ILE A 215 2.19 13.17 12.53
C ILE A 215 0.86 13.32 13.27
N TRP A 216 0.60 12.48 14.27
CA TRP A 216 -0.62 12.57 15.08
C TRP A 216 -0.67 13.85 15.89
N GLY A 217 0.45 14.31 16.44
CA GLY A 217 0.54 15.60 17.13
C GLY A 217 0.12 16.76 16.23
N ALA A 218 0.61 16.81 14.99
CA ALA A 218 0.23 17.85 14.04
C ALA A 218 -1.25 17.80 13.67
N LEU A 219 -1.81 16.60 13.50
CA LEU A 219 -3.24 16.43 13.22
C LEU A 219 -4.11 16.83 14.42
N HIS A 220 -3.69 16.50 15.64
CA HIS A 220 -4.36 16.98 16.85
C HIS A 220 -4.33 18.50 16.96
N GLN A 221 -3.20 19.14 16.63
CA GLN A 221 -3.12 20.60 16.59
C GLN A 221 -4.02 21.20 15.51
N SER A 222 -4.02 20.64 14.28
CA SER A 222 -4.95 21.07 13.23
C SER A 222 -6.40 21.01 13.71
N ARG A 223 -6.78 19.94 14.40
CA ARG A 223 -8.13 19.80 14.97
C ARG A 223 -8.41 20.85 16.03
N ALA A 224 -7.48 21.05 16.97
CA ALA A 224 -7.62 22.02 18.06
C ALA A 224 -7.75 23.46 17.56
N GLN A 225 -7.01 23.81 16.50
CA GLN A 225 -7.06 25.13 15.86
C GLN A 225 -8.22 25.28 14.86
N ALA A 226 -9.09 24.27 14.72
CA ALA A 226 -10.13 24.21 13.69
C ALA A 226 -9.58 24.50 12.28
N ILE A 227 -8.39 23.95 11.97
CA ILE A 227 -7.75 24.00 10.67
C ILE A 227 -8.06 22.71 9.93
N ARG A 228 -8.63 22.88 8.73
CA ARG A 228 -8.94 21.78 7.81
C ARG A 228 -7.66 21.13 7.31
N LEU A 229 -7.72 19.84 6.98
CA LEU A 229 -6.60 19.16 6.33
C LEU A 229 -6.25 19.80 4.97
N PRO A 230 -4.96 19.84 4.57
CA PRO A 230 -4.53 20.39 3.29
C PRO A 230 -5.21 19.71 2.08
N ALA A 231 -5.41 20.46 1.00
CA ALA A 231 -6.05 19.95 -0.22
C ALA A 231 -5.36 18.68 -0.75
N ASP A 232 -4.03 18.60 -0.67
CA ASP A 232 -3.28 17.45 -1.13
C ASP A 232 -3.48 16.22 -0.25
N PHE A 233 -3.69 16.38 1.06
CA PHE A 233 -4.12 15.29 1.95
C PHE A 233 -5.47 14.74 1.50
N ILE A 234 -6.43 15.63 1.22
CA ILE A 234 -7.79 15.25 0.82
C ILE A 234 -7.79 14.46 -0.49
N LYS A 235 -6.91 14.82 -1.45
CA LYS A 235 -6.77 14.13 -2.74
C LYS A 235 -6.29 12.69 -2.59
N VAL A 236 -5.41 12.40 -1.61
CA VAL A 236 -4.82 11.06 -1.40
C VAL A 236 -5.33 10.35 -0.14
N ARG A 237 -6.42 10.85 0.47
CA ARG A 237 -6.94 10.35 1.75
C ARG A 237 -7.27 8.86 1.75
N ALA A 238 -7.81 8.35 0.64
CA ALA A 238 -8.18 6.95 0.50
C ALA A 238 -6.96 6.00 0.57
N GLN A 239 -5.76 6.51 0.29
CA GLN A 239 -4.51 5.78 0.43
C GLN A 239 -3.85 6.03 1.79
N LEU A 240 -3.89 7.28 2.28
CA LEU A 240 -3.21 7.67 3.51
C LEU A 240 -3.90 7.18 4.77
N VAL A 241 -5.23 7.37 4.89
CA VAL A 241 -5.96 7.08 6.13
C VAL A 241 -5.81 5.61 6.54
N PRO A 242 -6.01 4.61 5.64
CA PRO A 242 -5.81 3.22 6.02
C PRO A 242 -4.36 2.92 6.47
N ALA A 243 -3.37 3.55 5.84
CA ALA A 243 -1.97 3.33 6.18
C ALA A 243 -1.60 3.93 7.55
N LEU A 244 -2.00 5.19 7.80
CA LEU A 244 -1.73 5.87 9.07
C LEU A 244 -2.43 5.16 10.23
N CYS A 245 -3.71 4.79 10.07
CA CYS A 245 -4.47 4.09 11.10
C CYS A 245 -4.00 2.65 11.35
N ALA A 246 -3.27 2.04 10.41
CA ALA A 246 -2.69 0.71 10.61
C ALA A 246 -1.43 0.73 11.48
N PHE A 247 -0.69 1.84 11.51
CA PHE A 247 0.50 1.96 12.35
C PHE A 247 0.11 2.16 13.82
N PRO A 248 0.84 1.51 14.76
CA PRO A 248 0.61 1.73 16.18
C PRO A 248 0.89 3.21 16.54
N PRO A 249 -0.01 3.86 17.31
CA PRO A 249 0.25 5.21 17.80
C PRO A 249 1.36 5.20 18.86
N HIS A 250 1.91 6.39 19.12
CA HIS A 250 2.78 6.59 20.26
C HIS A 250 1.97 6.54 21.56
N PRO A 251 2.47 5.98 22.68
CA PRO A 251 1.74 5.92 23.95
C PRO A 251 1.20 7.29 24.42
N ASP A 252 1.98 8.34 24.25
CA ASP A 252 1.63 9.72 24.66
C ASP A 252 0.88 10.52 23.58
N MET A 253 0.63 9.94 22.40
CA MET A 253 -0.08 10.63 21.32
C MET A 253 -1.05 9.65 20.65
N PRO A 254 -2.32 9.60 21.10
CA PRO A 254 -3.30 8.69 20.55
C PRO A 254 -3.53 8.98 19.06
N ALA A 255 -3.88 7.94 18.30
CA ALA A 255 -4.27 8.13 16.91
C ALA A 255 -5.66 8.76 16.83
N LEU A 256 -5.86 9.60 15.80
CA LEU A 256 -7.20 9.94 15.35
C LEU A 256 -7.77 8.78 14.55
N ASN A 257 -9.07 8.53 14.70
CA ASN A 257 -9.78 7.55 13.91
C ASN A 257 -10.14 8.09 12.51
N ALA A 258 -10.60 7.21 11.62
CA ALA A 258 -10.91 7.57 10.24
C ALA A 258 -12.02 8.63 10.12
N ASP A 259 -13.03 8.59 11.00
CA ASP A 259 -14.14 9.55 10.99
C ASP A 259 -13.70 10.94 11.44
N GLU A 260 -12.79 11.01 12.43
CA GLU A 260 -12.17 12.25 12.87
C GLU A 260 -11.35 12.89 11.73
N LEU A 261 -10.56 12.08 11.01
CA LEU A 261 -9.79 12.55 9.85
C LEU A 261 -10.70 13.01 8.70
N GLU A 262 -11.79 12.29 8.42
CA GLU A 262 -12.77 12.70 7.40
C GLU A 262 -13.48 13.99 7.82
N THR A 263 -13.79 14.16 9.11
CA THR A 263 -14.37 15.41 9.63
C THR A 263 -13.42 16.58 9.40
N MET A 264 -12.15 16.44 9.75
CA MET A 264 -11.12 17.45 9.52
C MET A 264 -10.86 17.70 8.02
N ALA A 265 -11.16 16.74 7.14
CA ALA A 265 -11.06 16.92 5.70
C ALA A 265 -12.14 17.85 5.13
N HIS A 266 -13.20 18.17 5.89
CA HIS A 266 -14.32 19.02 5.43
C HIS A 266 -14.57 20.25 6.30
N GLN A 267 -14.16 20.23 7.57
CA GLN A 267 -14.45 21.28 8.55
C GLN A 267 -13.22 22.11 8.90
N GLY A 268 -13.44 23.36 9.29
CA GLY A 268 -12.39 24.30 9.69
C GLY A 268 -11.95 25.28 8.60
N ARG A 269 -11.01 26.18 8.96
CA ARG A 269 -10.36 27.09 8.01
C ARG A 269 -9.39 26.29 7.14
N SER A 270 -9.40 26.52 5.83
CA SER A 270 -8.47 25.83 4.94
C SER A 270 -7.07 26.42 5.04
N PRO A 271 -6.01 25.61 4.85
CA PRO A 271 -4.64 26.12 4.78
C PRO A 271 -4.48 27.24 3.73
N GLU A 272 -5.19 27.17 2.61
CA GLU A 272 -5.19 28.19 1.57
C GLU A 272 -5.79 29.52 2.05
N GLN A 273 -6.85 29.48 2.86
CA GLN A 273 -7.43 30.68 3.49
C GLN A 273 -6.48 31.29 4.52
N ILE A 274 -5.75 30.46 5.27
CA ILE A 274 -4.74 30.94 6.23
C ILE A 274 -3.58 31.60 5.47
N ASN A 275 -3.01 30.91 4.48
CA ASN A 275 -1.93 31.43 3.65
C ASN A 275 -2.34 32.68 2.86
N ALA A 276 -3.61 32.83 2.44
CA ALA A 276 -4.10 34.05 1.80
C ALA A 276 -4.12 35.22 2.79
N HIS A 277 -4.61 35.00 4.01
CA HIS A 277 -4.60 36.01 5.07
C HIS A 277 -3.17 36.43 5.46
N GLU A 278 -2.25 35.48 5.61
CA GLU A 278 -0.83 35.78 5.91
C GLU A 278 -0.17 36.61 4.80
N ARG A 279 -0.50 36.34 3.54
CA ARG A 279 0.02 37.13 2.41
C ARG A 279 -0.54 38.55 2.38
N GLU A 280 -1.83 38.72 2.70
CA GLU A 280 -2.50 40.02 2.67
C GLU A 280 -2.10 40.90 3.87
N TYR A 281 -1.92 40.30 5.05
CA TYR A 281 -1.75 41.05 6.29
C TYR A 281 -0.40 40.83 6.98
N GLY A 282 0.51 40.06 6.39
CA GLY A 282 1.79 39.68 6.97
C GLY A 282 1.73 38.42 7.85
N TYR A 283 2.90 37.82 8.04
CA TYR A 283 3.08 36.60 8.82
C TYR A 283 3.16 36.92 10.31
N GLN A 284 2.61 36.06 11.16
CA GLN A 284 2.81 36.15 12.59
C GLN A 284 4.00 35.28 12.99
N THR A 285 4.83 35.78 13.91
CA THR A 285 5.91 34.99 14.51
C THR A 285 5.99 35.24 16.00
N ARG A 286 6.40 34.21 16.73
CA ARG A 286 6.63 34.24 18.17
C ARG A 286 8.09 34.57 18.45
N LEU A 287 8.32 35.67 19.17
CA LEU A 287 9.64 36.07 19.64
C LEU A 287 10.11 35.17 20.82
N PRO A 288 11.41 35.18 21.16
CA PRO A 288 11.93 34.38 22.28
C PRO A 288 11.31 34.67 23.64
N ASP A 289 10.75 35.88 23.84
CA ASP A 289 10.02 36.27 25.05
C ASP A 289 8.56 35.79 25.07
N GLY A 290 8.11 35.10 24.01
CA GLY A 290 6.76 34.58 23.84
C GLY A 290 5.77 35.58 23.25
N SER A 291 6.17 36.83 23.00
CA SER A 291 5.31 37.82 22.34
C SER A 291 5.12 37.48 20.87
N ILE A 292 3.93 37.78 20.34
CA ILE A 292 3.58 37.56 18.94
C ILE A 292 3.69 38.89 18.21
N VAL A 293 4.55 38.93 17.19
CA VAL A 293 4.68 40.08 16.29
C VAL A 293 4.19 39.71 14.90
N ARG A 294 3.75 40.73 14.17
CA ARG A 294 3.35 40.60 12.77
C ARG A 294 4.42 41.22 11.90
N ILE A 295 5.03 40.41 11.05
CA ILE A 295 6.01 40.83 10.05
C ILE A 295 5.20 41.12 8.78
N GLY A 296 5.00 42.40 8.47
CA GLY A 296 4.34 42.83 7.23
C GLY A 296 5.12 42.40 5.99
N SER A 297 4.44 42.29 4.84
CA SER A 297 5.19 42.27 3.58
C SER A 297 5.90 43.61 3.44
N LEU A 298 7.18 43.59 3.08
CA LEU A 298 7.90 44.77 2.61
C LEU A 298 7.36 45.12 1.23
N ASP A 299 6.15 45.68 1.16
CA ASP A 299 5.64 46.41 0.02
C ASP A 299 5.19 47.79 0.50
N ASP A 300 6.20 48.63 0.76
CA ASP A 300 6.36 49.97 0.19
C ASP A 300 7.86 50.34 0.17
#